data_AF-A0A938WDL5-F1
#
_entry.id   AF-A0A938WDL5-F1
#
_cell.length_a   1.000
_cell.length_b   1.000
_cell.length_c   1.000
_cell.angle_alpha   90.00
_cell.angle_beta   90.00
_cell.angle_gamma   90.00
#
_symmetry.space_group_name_H-M   'P 1'
#
loop_
_entity.id
_entity.type
_entity.pdbx_description
1 polymer ?
#
loop_
_entity_poly.entity_id
_entity_poly.type
_entity_poly.pdbx_seq_one_letter_code
_entity_poly.pdbx_strand_id
1 'polypeptide(L)'
;MAESELIYSLDTTCTIGKGKPQPCQVEALEVGDATEYRHRLGARTISYRILEDPTVRIEGRKSSGDPWSSVRNAWINFNTNQLCFNDRAFCVVNPTFLADVKADAQGPAFDDRQTVGLAFSPSGRVDIACFDDGCRRLLEAIGR
;
A
#
# COMPACT_ATOMS: atom_id res chain seq x y z
N MET A 1 -6.38 -25.15 7.42
CA MET A 1 -5.67 -24.31 6.43
C MET A 1 -6.66 -23.22 6.08
N ALA A 2 -6.29 -21.94 6.17
CA ALA A 2 -7.20 -20.88 5.74
C ALA A 2 -7.42 -21.04 4.22
N GLU A 3 -8.67 -21.08 3.80
CA GLU A 3 -9.03 -21.06 2.38
C GLU A 3 -8.65 -19.68 1.83
N SER A 4 -8.12 -19.67 0.60
CA SER A 4 -7.71 -18.42 -0.06
C SER A 4 -8.47 -18.26 -1.37
N GLU A 5 -9.17 -17.15 -1.52
CA GLU A 5 -9.92 -16.82 -2.73
C GLU A 5 -9.22 -15.71 -3.51
N LEU A 6 -9.07 -15.86 -4.82
CA LEU A 6 -8.47 -14.82 -5.67
C LEU A 6 -9.53 -13.76 -5.98
N ILE A 7 -9.33 -12.55 -5.49
CA ILE A 7 -10.21 -11.39 -5.75
C ILE A 7 -9.92 -10.84 -7.15
N TYR A 8 -8.65 -10.55 -7.44
CA TYR A 8 -8.20 -10.16 -8.77
C TYR A 8 -6.71 -10.44 -8.99
N SER A 9 -6.32 -10.47 -10.25
CA SER A 9 -4.93 -10.48 -10.70
C SER A 9 -4.68 -9.33 -11.68
N LEU A 10 -3.51 -8.71 -11.60
CA LEU A 10 -3.13 -7.54 -12.36
C LEU A 10 -1.65 -7.62 -12.77
N ASP A 11 -1.38 -7.53 -14.08
CA ASP A 11 -0.04 -7.28 -14.59
C ASP A 11 0.24 -5.78 -14.62
N THR A 12 1.30 -5.37 -13.92
CA THR A 12 1.60 -3.96 -13.65
C THR A 12 3.10 -3.72 -13.48
N THR A 13 3.45 -2.56 -12.94
CA THR A 13 4.81 -2.14 -12.66
C THR A 13 5.02 -1.96 -11.16
N CYS A 14 6.13 -2.47 -10.65
CA CYS A 14 6.58 -2.27 -9.28
C CYS A 14 8.01 -1.70 -9.25
N THR A 15 8.34 -0.95 -8.20
CA THR A 15 9.66 -0.35 -7.99
C THR A 15 10.14 -0.70 -6.59
N ILE A 16 11.41 -1.12 -6.47
CA ILE A 16 12.04 -1.42 -5.18
C ILE A 16 13.09 -0.33 -4.90
N GLY A 17 12.92 0.39 -3.79
CA GLY A 17 13.77 1.50 -3.39
C GLY A 17 13.94 2.55 -4.49
N LYS A 18 15.19 2.94 -4.78
CA LYS A 18 15.55 3.84 -5.89
C LYS A 18 15.82 3.11 -7.21
N GLY A 19 15.38 1.85 -7.33
CA GLY A 19 15.56 1.04 -8.52
C GLY A 19 14.75 1.53 -9.72
N LYS A 20 15.00 0.93 -10.89
CA LYS A 20 14.16 1.14 -12.06
C LYS A 20 12.81 0.42 -11.89
N PRO A 21 11.71 0.95 -12.44
CA PRO A 21 10.44 0.23 -12.49
C PRO A 21 10.58 -1.09 -13.24
N GLN A 22 9.92 -2.14 -12.78
CA GLN A 22 10.01 -3.50 -13.32
C GLN A 22 8.61 -4.11 -13.50
N PRO A 23 8.42 -5.02 -14.47
CA PRO A 23 7.21 -5.82 -14.58
C PRO A 23 6.91 -6.56 -13.27
N CYS A 24 5.65 -6.56 -12.88
CA CYS A 24 5.17 -7.05 -11.60
C CYS A 24 3.77 -7.64 -11.77
N GLN A 25 3.55 -8.84 -11.27
CA GLN A 25 2.20 -9.39 -11.19
C GLN A 25 1.68 -9.24 -9.77
N VAL A 26 0.48 -8.72 -9.63
CA VAL A 26 -0.20 -8.51 -8.34
C VAL A 26 -1.40 -9.42 -8.26
N GLU A 27 -1.50 -10.20 -7.19
CA GLU A 27 -2.67 -11.02 -6.87
C GLU A 27 -3.22 -10.54 -5.53
N ALA A 28 -4.47 -10.08 -5.52
CA ALA A 28 -5.21 -9.78 -4.31
C ALA A 28 -6.02 -11.02 -3.93
N LEU A 29 -5.85 -11.49 -2.70
CA LEU A 29 -6.55 -12.67 -2.20
C LEU A 29 -7.16 -12.41 -0.85
N GLU A 30 -8.33 -12.98 -0.65
CA GLU A 30 -8.94 -13.08 0.66
C GLU A 30 -8.34 -14.29 1.39
N VAL A 31 -7.80 -14.09 2.59
CA VAL A 31 -7.14 -15.14 3.38
C VAL A 31 -7.54 -14.98 4.85
N GLY A 32 -8.57 -15.72 5.27
CA GLY A 32 -9.17 -15.52 6.59
C GLY A 32 -9.71 -14.09 6.71
N ASP A 33 -9.40 -13.39 7.82
CA ASP A 33 -9.86 -12.03 8.08
C ASP A 33 -8.94 -10.93 7.49
N ALA A 34 -8.23 -11.26 6.41
CA ALA A 34 -7.28 -10.34 5.79
C ALA A 34 -7.33 -10.42 4.27
N THR A 35 -7.10 -9.28 3.63
CA THR A 35 -6.80 -9.25 2.19
C THR A 35 -5.29 -9.21 1.99
N GLU A 36 -4.71 -10.27 1.40
CA GLU A 36 -3.30 -10.36 1.03
C GLU A 36 -3.07 -9.95 -0.43
N TYR A 37 -2.18 -9.00 -0.65
CA TYR A 37 -1.67 -8.56 -1.94
C TYR A 37 -0.28 -9.15 -2.17
N ARG A 38 -0.19 -10.16 -3.03
CA ARG A 38 1.06 -10.81 -3.44
C ARG A 38 1.62 -10.15 -4.69
N HIS A 39 2.83 -9.62 -4.59
CA HIS A 39 3.52 -8.93 -5.69
C HIS A 39 4.69 -9.81 -6.15
N ARG A 40 4.64 -10.32 -7.37
CA ARG A 40 5.69 -11.12 -7.99
C ARG A 40 6.50 -10.28 -8.96
N LEU A 41 7.79 -10.07 -8.66
CA LEU A 41 8.75 -9.33 -9.47
C LEU A 41 9.91 -10.28 -9.85
N GLY A 42 9.83 -10.88 -11.03
CA GLY A 42 10.76 -11.94 -11.42
C GLY A 42 10.72 -13.11 -10.43
N ALA A 43 11.84 -13.40 -9.77
CA ALA A 43 11.94 -14.46 -8.75
C ALA A 43 11.58 -14.00 -7.32
N ARG A 44 11.28 -12.71 -7.12
CA ARG A 44 10.99 -12.15 -5.79
C ARG A 44 9.49 -12.03 -5.58
N THR A 45 9.04 -12.37 -4.39
CA THR A 45 7.66 -12.18 -3.97
C THR A 45 7.62 -11.31 -2.72
N ILE A 46 6.95 -10.16 -2.81
CA ILE A 46 6.69 -9.27 -1.68
C ILE A 46 5.18 -9.30 -1.42
N SER A 47 4.78 -9.57 -0.19
CA SER A 47 3.36 -9.53 0.16
C SER A 47 3.07 -8.39 1.11
N TYR A 48 1.90 -7.78 0.92
CA TYR A 48 1.27 -6.91 1.90
C TYR A 48 -0.07 -7.50 2.29
N ARG A 49 -0.51 -7.30 3.51
CA ARG A 49 -1.86 -7.67 3.93
C ARG A 49 -2.52 -6.52 4.66
N ILE A 50 -3.83 -6.39 4.45
CA ILE A 50 -4.71 -5.47 5.17
C ILE A 50 -5.54 -6.33 6.10
N LEU A 51 -5.43 -6.05 7.40
CA LEU A 51 -6.19 -6.68 8.48
C LEU A 51 -7.24 -5.67 8.93
N GLU A 52 -8.52 -6.03 8.96
CA GLU A 52 -9.60 -5.08 9.29
C GLU A 52 -10.06 -5.17 10.75
N ASP A 53 -9.96 -6.34 11.39
CA ASP A 53 -10.35 -6.58 12.78
C ASP A 53 -9.14 -6.67 13.74
N PRO A 54 -9.19 -6.04 14.94
CA PRO A 54 -10.21 -5.11 15.44
C PRO A 54 -10.04 -3.68 14.91
N THR A 55 -8.98 -3.43 14.12
CA THR A 55 -8.75 -2.16 13.41
C THR A 55 -7.88 -2.38 12.19
N VAL A 56 -8.09 -1.54 11.17
CA VAL A 56 -7.29 -1.51 9.94
C VAL A 56 -5.79 -1.39 10.25
N ARG A 57 -5.03 -2.41 9.85
CA ARG A 57 -3.56 -2.47 9.94
C ARG A 57 -2.98 -3.02 8.64
N ILE A 58 -1.87 -2.43 8.19
CA ILE A 58 -1.15 -2.91 7.02
C ILE A 58 0.17 -3.53 7.47
N GLU A 59 0.41 -4.76 7.04
CA GLU A 59 1.66 -5.47 7.29
C GLU A 59 2.32 -5.92 5.98
N GLY A 60 3.64 -5.97 5.97
CA GLY A 60 4.44 -6.40 4.83
C GLY A 60 5.42 -7.50 5.20
N ARG A 61 5.68 -8.38 4.22
CA ARG A 61 6.76 -9.38 4.25
C ARG A 61 7.52 -9.35 2.93
N LYS A 62 8.84 -9.57 2.98
CA LYS A 62 9.72 -9.51 1.81
C LYS A 62 9.87 -10.85 1.08
N SER A 63 9.45 -11.93 1.72
CA SER A 63 9.46 -13.30 1.19
C SER A 63 8.42 -14.15 1.95
N SER A 64 8.01 -15.29 1.39
CA SER A 64 7.00 -16.17 2.00
C SER A 64 7.42 -16.73 3.36
N GLY A 65 8.73 -16.85 3.64
CA GLY A 65 9.26 -17.33 4.92
C GLY A 65 9.58 -16.23 5.92
N ASP A 66 9.50 -14.96 5.52
CA ASP A 66 9.80 -13.85 6.41
C ASP A 66 8.60 -13.55 7.33
N PRO A 67 8.85 -13.09 8.57
CA PRO A 67 7.79 -12.64 9.45
C PRO A 67 7.08 -11.41 8.87
N TRP A 68 5.77 -11.30 9.17
CA TRP A 68 5.01 -10.09 8.91
C TRP A 68 5.51 -8.95 9.80
N SER A 69 5.58 -7.75 9.23
CA SER A 69 5.99 -6.54 9.95
C SER A 69 5.06 -5.39 9.61
N SER A 70 4.68 -4.58 10.61
CA SER A 70 3.81 -3.43 10.38
C SER A 70 4.49 -2.40 9.47
N VAL A 71 3.72 -1.88 8.52
CA VAL A 71 4.14 -0.80 7.64
C VAL A 71 4.24 0.50 8.45
N ARG A 72 5.30 1.29 8.24
CA ARG A 72 5.51 2.55 8.96
C ARG A 72 4.82 3.73 8.31
N ASN A 73 4.75 3.75 7.00
CA ASN A 73 4.03 4.76 6.24
C ASN A 73 3.62 4.25 4.86
N ALA A 74 2.61 4.89 4.31
CA ALA A 74 2.15 4.70 2.95
C ALA A 74 2.05 6.04 2.23
N TRP A 75 2.27 6.01 0.92
CA TRP A 75 2.10 7.16 0.05
C TRP A 75 1.31 6.75 -1.18
N ILE A 76 0.21 7.45 -1.44
CA ILE A 76 -0.65 7.23 -2.58
C ILE A 76 -0.52 8.43 -3.53
N ASN A 77 -0.36 8.13 -4.81
CA ASN A 77 -0.52 9.08 -5.90
C ASN A 77 -1.61 8.55 -6.83
N PHE A 78 -2.77 9.19 -6.79
CA PHE A 78 -3.93 8.80 -7.57
C PHE A 78 -3.81 9.16 -9.06
N ASN A 79 -2.93 10.09 -9.45
CA ASN A 79 -2.69 10.39 -10.86
C ASN A 79 -1.95 9.28 -11.58
N THR A 80 -1.00 8.65 -10.88
CA THR A 80 -0.19 7.56 -11.44
C THR A 80 -0.64 6.19 -10.95
N ASN A 81 -1.75 6.13 -10.22
CA ASN A 81 -2.24 4.93 -9.53
C ASN A 81 -1.15 4.22 -8.71
N GLN A 82 -0.25 4.98 -8.10
CA GLN A 82 0.90 4.45 -7.39
C GLN A 82 0.67 4.43 -5.88
N LEU A 83 0.89 3.27 -5.28
CA LEU A 83 0.95 3.08 -3.83
C LEU A 83 2.38 2.70 -3.44
N CYS A 84 2.94 3.41 -2.48
CA CYS A 84 4.29 3.18 -1.96
C CYS A 84 4.23 2.93 -0.45
N PHE A 85 5.11 2.06 0.04
CA PHE A 85 5.23 1.73 1.45
C PHE A 85 6.65 1.99 1.98
N ASN A 86 6.76 2.27 3.28
CA ASN A 86 8.02 2.33 4.03
C ASN A 86 9.06 3.26 3.37
N ASP A 87 8.75 4.55 3.25
CA ASP A 87 9.60 5.57 2.64
C ASP A 87 9.93 5.27 1.16
N ARG A 88 8.93 4.77 0.42
CA ARG A 88 9.08 4.34 -0.99
C ARG A 88 10.11 3.22 -1.17
N ALA A 89 10.35 2.42 -0.13
CA ALA A 89 11.15 1.20 -0.24
C ALA A 89 10.51 0.17 -1.18
N PHE A 90 9.19 0.21 -1.31
CA PHE A 90 8.45 -0.53 -2.32
C PHE A 90 7.32 0.34 -2.85
N CYS A 91 7.12 0.33 -4.16
CA CYS A 91 6.00 0.98 -4.83
C CYS A 91 5.37 0.05 -5.86
N VAL A 92 4.06 0.12 -6.00
CA VAL A 92 3.28 -0.63 -6.98
C VAL A 92 2.30 0.32 -7.67
N VAL A 93 2.10 0.13 -8.97
CA VAL A 93 0.97 0.74 -9.69
C VAL A 93 -0.22 -0.21 -9.58
N ASN A 94 -1.27 0.19 -8.87
CA ASN A 94 -2.45 -0.65 -8.64
C ASN A 94 -3.75 0.15 -8.80
N PRO A 95 -4.24 0.36 -10.03
CA PRO A 95 -5.46 1.11 -10.28
C PRO A 95 -6.70 0.44 -9.68
N THR A 96 -6.76 -0.90 -9.64
CA THR A 96 -7.92 -1.62 -9.08
C THR A 96 -8.09 -1.31 -7.60
N PHE A 97 -7.04 -1.54 -6.80
CA PHE A 97 -7.07 -1.22 -5.38
C PHE A 97 -7.34 0.27 -5.11
N LEU A 98 -6.72 1.17 -5.87
CA LEU A 98 -6.87 2.61 -5.63
C LEU A 98 -8.21 3.17 -6.08
N ALA A 99 -8.91 2.50 -6.99
CA ALA A 99 -10.29 2.81 -7.32
C ALA A 99 -11.20 2.51 -6.11
N ASP A 100 -11.02 1.36 -5.47
CA ASP A 100 -11.76 0.97 -4.26
C ASP A 100 -11.46 1.91 -3.10
N VAL A 101 -10.19 2.23 -2.84
CA VAL A 101 -9.80 3.22 -1.81
C VAL A 101 -10.47 4.58 -2.05
N LYS A 102 -10.56 5.04 -3.30
CA LYS A 102 -11.28 6.29 -3.62
C LYS A 102 -12.78 6.16 -3.39
N ALA A 103 -13.36 5.02 -3.74
CA ALA A 103 -14.78 4.75 -3.57
C ALA A 103 -15.17 4.59 -2.09
N ASP A 104 -14.26 4.14 -1.22
CA ASP A 104 -14.51 3.97 0.21
C ASP A 104 -14.21 5.24 1.01
N ALA A 105 -13.18 5.98 0.63
CA ALA A 105 -12.76 7.19 1.33
C ALA A 105 -13.69 8.39 1.12
N GLN A 106 -14.86 8.21 0.49
CA GLN A 106 -15.79 9.27 0.07
C GLN A 106 -15.99 10.36 1.13
N GLY A 107 -15.96 11.61 0.66
CA GLY A 107 -16.21 12.79 1.47
C GLY A 107 -15.25 13.94 1.13
N PRO A 108 -15.55 15.17 1.61
CA PRO A 108 -14.83 16.38 1.20
C PRO A 108 -13.33 16.38 1.50
N ALA A 109 -12.89 15.48 2.39
CA ALA A 109 -11.48 15.31 2.73
C ALA A 109 -10.68 14.59 1.64
N PHE A 110 -11.31 13.68 0.89
CA PHE A 110 -10.68 12.84 -0.14
C PHE A 110 -11.12 13.18 -1.57
N ASP A 111 -12.26 13.87 -1.72
CA ASP A 111 -12.71 14.39 -3.01
C ASP A 111 -11.62 15.29 -3.63
N ASP A 112 -11.35 15.07 -4.92
CA ASP A 112 -10.33 15.76 -5.72
C ASP A 112 -8.87 15.62 -5.27
N ARG A 113 -8.58 14.82 -4.23
CA ARG A 113 -7.21 14.60 -3.75
C ARG A 113 -6.38 13.83 -4.75
N GLN A 114 -5.16 14.30 -4.95
CA GLN A 114 -4.20 13.74 -5.89
C GLN A 114 -3.18 12.88 -5.18
N THR A 115 -2.78 13.29 -3.97
CA THR A 115 -1.83 12.53 -3.16
C THR A 115 -2.26 12.45 -1.71
N VAL A 116 -2.05 11.28 -1.11
CA VAL A 116 -2.31 11.03 0.30
C VAL A 116 -1.06 10.40 0.91
N GLY A 117 -0.61 10.94 2.04
CA GLY A 117 0.44 10.35 2.84
C GLY A 117 -0.11 9.90 4.18
N LEU A 118 0.26 8.70 4.61
CA LEU A 118 -0.16 8.09 5.86
C LEU A 118 1.08 7.71 6.66
N ALA A 119 1.13 8.07 7.93
CA ALA A 119 2.07 7.51 8.89
C ALA A 119 1.32 6.63 9.88
N PHE A 120 1.88 5.45 10.15
CA PHE A 120 1.29 4.48 11.06
C PHE A 120 2.06 4.44 12.37
N SER A 121 1.30 4.26 13.45
CA SER A 121 1.84 4.01 14.78
C SER A 121 2.52 2.63 14.86
N PRO A 122 3.27 2.32 15.92
CA PRO A 122 3.77 0.97 16.17
C PRO A 122 2.66 -0.09 16.27
N SER A 123 1.42 0.30 16.61
CA SER A 123 0.26 -0.60 16.61
C SER A 123 -0.40 -0.73 15.24
N GLY A 124 0.12 -0.08 14.20
CA GLY A 124 -0.36 -0.13 12.81
C GLY A 124 -1.57 0.75 12.52
N ARG A 125 -2.01 1.57 13.49
CA ARG A 125 -3.08 2.56 13.30
C ARG A 125 -2.56 3.78 12.57
N VAL A 126 -3.41 4.48 11.81
CA VAL A 126 -3.05 5.77 11.21
C VAL A 126 -2.89 6.81 12.32
N ASP A 127 -1.68 7.33 12.47
CA ASP A 127 -1.38 8.43 13.40
C ASP A 127 -1.46 9.79 12.70
N ILE A 128 -1.00 9.85 11.46
CA ILE A 128 -0.93 11.09 10.68
C ILE A 128 -1.43 10.81 9.27
N ALA A 129 -2.30 11.68 8.78
CA ALA A 129 -2.65 11.78 7.38
C ALA A 129 -2.30 13.17 6.85
N CYS A 130 -1.75 13.23 5.64
CA CYS A 130 -1.55 14.47 4.89
C CYS A 130 -2.17 14.33 3.50
N PHE A 131 -2.47 15.47 2.89
CA PHE A 131 -3.11 15.56 1.58
C PHE A 131 -2.42 16.60 0.72
N ASP A 132 -2.19 16.29 -0.56
CA ASP A 132 -1.66 17.21 -1.58
C ASP A 132 -0.46 18.06 -1.09
N ASP A 133 -0.57 19.39 -1.19
CA ASP A 133 0.42 20.36 -0.70
C ASP A 133 0.71 20.22 0.80
N GLY A 134 -0.25 19.74 1.59
CA GLY A 134 -0.05 19.44 3.01
C GLY A 134 1.00 18.36 3.20
N CYS A 135 1.06 17.36 2.32
CA CYS A 135 2.13 16.36 2.38
C CYS A 135 3.48 16.94 1.99
N ARG A 136 3.53 17.77 0.93
CA ARG A 136 4.76 18.44 0.52
C ARG A 136 5.32 19.31 1.65
N ARG A 137 4.48 20.14 2.26
CA ARG A 137 4.86 20.99 3.39
C ARG A 137 5.26 20.20 4.63
N LEU A 138 4.60 19.07 4.90
CA LEU A 138 5.00 18.18 6.00
C LEU A 138 6.41 17.63 5.78
N LEU A 139 6.72 17.16 4.56
CA LEU A 139 8.05 16.66 4.21
C LEU A 139 9.11 17.76 4.31
N GLU A 140 8.83 18.96 3.77
CA GLU A 140 9.70 20.14 3.89
C GLU A 140 9.99 20.49 5.37
N ALA A 141 8.96 20.47 6.23
CA ALA A 141 9.09 20.81 7.65
C ALA A 141 9.90 19.80 8.46
N ILE A 142 9.91 18.52 8.06
CA ILE A 142 10.67 17.45 8.73
C ILE A 142 12.01 17.14 8.05
N GLY A 143 12.40 17.94 7.04
CA GLY A 143 13.69 17.82 6.35
C GLY A 143 13.84 16.56 5.49
N ARG A 144 12.76 16.11 4.86
CA ARG A 144 12.71 14.93 3.98
C ARG A 144 12.41 15.26 2.53
#